data_AF-A0A4U2DUZ9-F1
#
_entry.id   AF-A0A4U2DUZ9-F1
#
_cell.length_a   1.000
_cell.length_b   1.000
_cell.length_c   1.000
_cell.angle_alpha   90.00
_cell.angle_beta   90.00
_cell.angle_gamma   90.00
#
_symmetry.space_group_name_H-M   'P 1'
#
loop_
_entity.id
_entity.type
_entity.pdbx_description
1 polymer ?
#
loop_
_entity_poly.entity_id
_entity_poly.type
_entity_poly.pdbx_seq_one_letter_code
_entity_poly.pdbx_strand_id
1 'polypeptide(L)' 'MTIKKRYIALIAAVGIGIGWLTLGGTAAVMHYTSSTEFCVSCHTMEAPHKEYQGSVHFSNAKGIRAECADCHI' A
#
# COMPACT_ATOMS: atom_id res chain seq x y z
N MET A 1 -2.29 -27.59 35.98
CA MET A 1 -1.29 -26.58 35.56
C MET A 1 -1.95 -25.21 35.51
N THR A 2 -1.77 -24.39 36.53
CA THR A 2 -2.37 -23.05 36.59
C THR A 2 -1.42 -22.05 35.93
N ILE A 3 -1.74 -21.62 34.72
CA ILE A 3 -0.97 -20.58 34.02
C ILE A 3 -1.11 -19.26 34.81
N LYS A 4 0.02 -18.68 35.23
CA LYS A 4 0.02 -17.40 35.96
C LYS A 4 -0.45 -16.29 35.01
N LYS A 5 -1.27 -15.35 35.50
CA LYS A 5 -1.82 -14.21 34.74
C LYS A 5 -0.74 -13.42 33.95
N ARG A 6 0.48 -13.32 34.49
CA ARG A 6 1.63 -12.69 33.81
C ARG A 6 1.98 -13.35 32.47
N TYR A 7 1.84 -14.68 32.35
CA TYR A 7 2.14 -15.38 31.11
C TYR A 7 1.05 -15.15 30.05
N ILE A 8 -0.21 -15.06 30.48
CA ILE A 8 -1.33 -14.69 29.59
C ILE A 8 -1.09 -13.27 29.04
N ALA A 9 -0.72 -12.32 29.90
CA ALA A 9 -0.41 -10.96 29.49
C ALA A 9 0.78 -10.88 28.52
N LEU A 10 1.85 -11.65 28.77
CA LEU A 10 3.00 -11.73 27.86
C LEU A 10 2.62 -12.31 26.49
N ILE A 11 1.86 -13.40 26.46
CA ILE A 11 1.40 -14.02 25.20
C ILE A 11 0.53 -13.04 24.42
N ALA A 12 -0.39 -12.33 25.09
CA ALA A 12 -1.23 -11.32 24.45
C ALA A 12 -0.40 -10.16 23.87
N ALA A 13 0.59 -9.65 24.63
CA ALA A 13 1.44 -8.57 24.16
C ALA A 13 2.29 -8.98 22.95
N VAL A 14 2.87 -10.18 22.96
CA VAL A 14 3.61 -10.73 21.81
C VAL A 14 2.68 -10.92 20.61
N GLY A 15 1.47 -11.47 20.82
CA GLY A 15 0.48 -11.64 19.76
C GLY A 15 0.08 -10.32 19.10
N ILE A 16 -0.15 -9.27 19.90
CA ILE A 16 -0.44 -7.92 19.39
C ILE A 16 0.76 -7.36 18.63
N GLY A 17 1.98 -7.52 19.15
CA GLY A 17 3.20 -7.06 18.48
C GLY A 17 3.39 -7.72 17.12
N ILE A 18 3.23 -9.04 17.04
CA ILE A 18 3.29 -9.79 15.78
C ILE A 18 2.18 -9.31 14.84
N GLY A 19 0.94 -9.22 15.30
CA GLY A 19 -0.19 -8.78 14.47
C GLY A 19 -0.02 -7.37 13.93
N TRP A 20 0.51 -6.45 14.73
CA TRP A 20 0.82 -5.09 14.30
C TRP A 20 1.90 -5.06 13.23
N LEU A 21 2.99 -5.81 13.42
CA LEU A 21 4.10 -5.87 12.47
C LEU A 21 3.66 -6.48 11.13
N THR A 22 2.90 -7.57 11.16
CA THR A 22 2.43 -8.23 9.94
C THR A 22 1.42 -7.37 9.19
N LEU A 23 0.44 -6.81 9.88
CA LEU A 23 -0.56 -5.93 9.26
C LEU A 23 0.07 -4.65 8.72
N GLY A 24 0.88 -3.96 9.54
CA GLY A 24 1.55 -2.72 9.16
C GLY A 24 2.57 -2.94 8.05
N GLY A 25 3.37 -4.01 8.12
CA GLY A 25 4.33 -4.36 7.08
C GLY A 25 3.65 -4.69 5.75
N THR A 26 2.58 -5.49 5.78
CA THR A 26 1.84 -5.83 4.55
C THR A 26 1.16 -4.60 3.95
N ALA A 27 0.54 -3.75 4.78
CA ALA A 27 -0.06 -2.50 4.32
C ALA A 27 0.97 -1.56 3.68
N ALA A 28 2.17 -1.44 4.25
CA ALA A 28 3.24 -0.63 3.70
C ALA A 28 3.72 -1.16 2.33
N VAL A 29 3.89 -2.47 2.21
CA VAL A 29 4.24 -3.10 0.92
C VAL A 29 3.15 -2.83 -0.12
N MET A 30 1.88 -3.06 0.23
CA MET A 30 0.74 -2.81 -0.65
C MET A 30 0.68 -1.36 -1.11
N HIS A 31 0.86 -0.41 -0.21
CA HIS A 31 0.89 1.02 -0.55
C HIS A 31 2.04 1.34 -1.51
N TYR A 32 3.24 0.80 -1.27
CA TYR A 32 4.39 1.00 -2.15
C TYR A 32 4.13 0.42 -3.56
N THR A 33 3.63 -0.80 -3.65
CA THR A 33 3.34 -1.46 -4.93
C THR A 33 2.10 -0.89 -5.63
N SER A 34 1.37 0.02 -5.00
CA SER A 34 0.23 0.75 -5.57
C SER A 34 0.59 2.19 -5.96
N SER A 35 1.85 2.61 -5.79
CA SER A 35 2.30 3.93 -6.20
C SER A 35 2.45 4.04 -7.72
N THR A 36 2.19 5.23 -8.28
CA THR A 36 2.42 5.49 -9.71
C THR A 36 3.88 5.28 -10.09
N GLU A 37 4.81 5.61 -9.19
CA GLU A 37 6.26 5.37 -9.36
C GLU A 37 6.58 3.89 -9.54
N PHE A 38 5.95 3.01 -8.76
CA PHE A 38 6.10 1.57 -8.93
C PHE A 38 5.48 1.11 -10.25
N CYS A 39 4.27 1.59 -10.59
CA CYS A 39 3.61 1.25 -11.85
C CYS A 39 4.48 1.58 -13.06
N VAL A 40 5.12 2.75 -13.11
CA VAL A 40 5.95 3.19 -14.25
C VAL A 40 7.39 2.69 -14.19
N SER A 41 7.74 1.83 -13.23
CA SER A 41 9.10 1.27 -13.09
C SER A 41 9.45 0.26 -14.18
N CYS A 42 8.43 -0.33 -14.84
CA CYS A 42 8.60 -1.26 -15.95
C CYS A 42 8.69 -0.52 -17.29
N HIS A 43 9.63 -0.91 -18.14
CA HIS A 43 9.81 -0.30 -19.48
C HIS A 43 8.55 -0.38 -20.37
N THR A 44 7.72 -1.40 -20.18
CA THR A 44 6.45 -1.55 -20.92
C THR A 44 5.45 -0.43 -20.60
N MET A 45 5.61 0.24 -19.47
CA MET A 45 4.72 1.30 -19.00
C MET A 45 5.12 2.69 -19.52
N GLU A 46 6.20 2.83 -20.29
CA GLU A 46 6.61 4.12 -20.84
C GLU A 46 5.56 4.71 -21.80
N ALA A 47 4.99 3.91 -22.70
CA ALA A 47 3.95 4.37 -23.61
C ALA A 47 2.63 4.71 -22.89
N PRO A 48 2.08 3.82 -22.02
CA PRO A 48 0.93 4.16 -21.19
C PRO A 48 1.16 5.39 -20.31
N HIS A 49 2.36 5.59 -19.77
CA HIS A 49 2.65 6.76 -18.94
C HIS A 49 2.57 8.07 -19.74
N LYS A 50 3.10 8.09 -20.97
CA LYS A 50 2.99 9.25 -21.87
C LYS A 50 1.53 9.55 -22.24
N GLU A 51 0.74 8.52 -22.51
CA GLU A 51 -0.70 8.68 -22.79
C GLU A 51 -1.44 9.25 -21.58
N TYR A 52 -1.19 8.67 -20.40
CA TYR A 52 -1.76 9.14 -19.13
C TYR A 52 -1.42 10.61 -18.88
N GLN A 53 -0.16 11.02 -19.03
CA GLN A 53 0.29 12.41 -18.87
C GLN A 53 -0.43 13.40 -19.82
N GLY A 54 -0.81 12.95 -21.01
CA GLY A 54 -1.59 13.73 -21.98
C GLY A 54 -3.10 13.73 -21.71
N SER A 55 -3.58 12.99 -20.71
CA SER A 55 -5.01 12.77 -20.47
C SER A 55 -5.60 13.69 -19.39
N VAL A 56 -6.93 13.76 -19.36
CA VAL A 56 -7.69 14.46 -18.31
C VAL A 56 -7.52 13.84 -16.92
N HIS A 57 -7.04 12.59 -16.83
CA HIS A 57 -6.78 11.92 -15.55
C HIS A 57 -5.48 12.40 -14.90
N PHE A 58 -4.54 12.93 -15.69
CA PHE A 58 -3.31 13.55 -15.18
C PHE A 58 -3.49 15.04 -14.90
N SER A 59 -4.18 15.77 -15.78
CA SER A 59 -4.45 17.19 -15.60
C SER A 59 -5.85 17.57 -16.09
N ASN A 60 -6.65 18.17 -15.21
CA ASN A 60 -7.98 18.64 -15.54
C ASN A 60 -8.29 19.96 -14.82
N ALA A 61 -9.37 20.62 -15.27
CA ALA A 61 -9.84 21.88 -14.72
C ALA A 61 -10.33 21.80 -13.25
N LYS A 62 -10.51 20.60 -12.71
CA LYS A 62 -10.93 20.39 -11.31
C LYS A 62 -9.74 20.27 -10.35
N GLY A 63 -8.51 20.16 -10.86
CA GLY A 63 -7.30 20.08 -10.04
C GLY A 63 -7.13 18.76 -9.28
N ILE A 64 -7.88 17.72 -9.66
CA ILE A 64 -7.72 16.36 -9.12
C ILE A 64 -6.88 15.53 -10.08
N ARG A 65 -6.02 14.65 -9.54
CA ARG A 65 -5.24 13.70 -10.33
C ARG A 65 -5.60 12.29 -9.88
N ALA A 66 -5.94 11.43 -10.83
CA ALA A 66 -6.09 10.00 -10.57
C ALA A 66 -4.72 9.32 -10.72
N GLU A 67 -4.30 8.55 -9.73
CA GLU A 67 -3.12 7.70 -9.79
C GLU A 67 -3.45 6.38 -10.50
N CYS A 68 -2.43 5.60 -10.88
CA CYS A 68 -2.64 4.32 -11.56
C CYS A 68 -3.50 3.36 -10.74
N ALA A 69 -3.26 3.30 -9.42
CA ALA A 69 -3.98 2.41 -8.51
C ALA A 69 -5.44 2.81 -8.31
N ASP A 70 -5.83 4.07 -8.51
CA ASP A 70 -7.22 4.50 -8.33
C ASP A 70 -8.19 3.84 -9.32
N CYS A 71 -7.68 3.26 -10.42
CA CYS A 71 -8.48 2.55 -11.42
C CYS A 71 -8.06 1.10 -11.67
N HIS A 72 -6.80 0.73 -11.39
CA HIS A 72 -6.27 -0.60 -11.72
C HIS A 72 -6.14 -1.55 -10.52
N ILE A 73 -6.42 -1.09 -9.29
CA ILE A 73 -6.31 -1.86 -8.04
C ILE A 73 -7.57 -1.65 -7.20
#